data_AF-A0AAW2MHE2-F1
#
_entry.id   AF-A0AAW2MHE2-F1
#
_cell.length_a   1.000
_cell.length_b   1.000
_cell.length_c   1.000
_cell.angle_alpha   90.00
_cell.angle_beta   90.00
_cell.angle_gamma   90.00
#
_symmetry.space_group_name_H-M   'P 1'
#
loop_
_entity.id
_entity.type
_entity.pdbx_description
1 polymer ?
#
loop_
_entity_poly.entity_id
_entity_poly.type
_entity_poly.pdbx_seq_one_letter_code
_entity_poly.pdbx_strand_id
1 'polypeptide(L)'
;MSSAAFATLLISEPTMNAIKDMGFQYMTQMKSIGLVDSILCHEKPILCVELLYNAPFTPRNGTGVIVICPTRELAIQTHAVAKDLLKYHSQTLGLVIGGAARRGEAERIAKGVNL
;
A
#
# COMPACT_ATOMS: atom_id res chain seq x y z
N MET A 1 17.76 -17.70 6.03
CA MET A 1 16.33 -17.63 5.65
C MET A 1 15.52 -17.48 6.92
N SER A 2 15.07 -16.27 7.25
CA SER A 2 14.31 -15.98 8.46
C SER A 2 12.81 -16.15 8.20
N SER A 3 12.26 -17.29 8.61
CA SER A 3 10.81 -17.56 8.63
C SER A 3 10.18 -16.89 9.85
N ALA A 4 10.12 -15.56 9.87
CA ALA A 4 9.32 -14.87 10.87
C ALA A 4 7.83 -15.05 10.51
N ALA A 5 7.02 -15.41 11.50
CA ALA A 5 5.57 -15.53 11.33
C ALA A 5 4.93 -14.14 11.36
N PHE A 6 3.96 -13.87 10.48
CA PHE A 6 3.19 -12.63 10.46
C PHE A 6 2.53 -12.28 11.82
N ALA A 7 2.34 -13.27 12.70
CA ALA A 7 1.82 -13.11 14.05
C ALA A 7 2.77 -12.38 15.03
N THR A 8 4.07 -12.33 14.73
CA THR A 8 5.04 -11.57 15.55
C THR A 8 5.09 -10.08 15.21
N LEU A 9 4.39 -9.67 14.14
CA LEU A 9 4.32 -8.29 13.71
C LEU A 9 3.06 -7.64 14.30
N LEU A 10 3.20 -6.41 14.79
CA LEU A 10 2.09 -5.56 15.24
C LEU A 10 1.27 -5.08 14.03
N ILE A 11 0.56 -6.01 13.39
CA ILE A 11 -0.28 -5.76 12.21
C ILE A 11 -1.73 -5.64 12.66
N SER A 12 -2.45 -4.67 12.11
CA SER A 12 -3.87 -4.48 12.36
C SER A 12 -4.73 -5.67 11.89
N GLU A 13 -5.85 -5.94 12.59
CA GLU A 13 -6.84 -6.96 12.20
C GLU A 13 -7.31 -6.87 10.74
N PRO A 14 -7.65 -5.69 10.17
CA PRO A 14 -8.06 -5.59 8.77
C PRO A 14 -6.97 -6.01 7.78
N THR A 15 -5.70 -5.64 8.03
CA THR A 15 -4.58 -6.06 7.17
C THR A 15 -4.34 -7.56 7.27
N MET A 16 -4.48 -8.14 8.47
CA MET A 16 -4.37 -9.59 8.67
C MET A 16 -5.44 -10.37 7.89
N ASN A 17 -6.67 -9.85 7.83
CA ASN A 17 -7.74 -10.45 7.03
C ASN A 17 -7.45 -10.35 5.53
N ALA A 18 -6.92 -9.23 5.05
CA ALA A 18 -6.49 -9.09 3.66
C ALA A 18 -5.39 -10.10 3.30
N ILE A 19 -4.37 -10.26 4.15
CA ILE A 19 -3.26 -11.19 3.91
C ILE A 19 -3.75 -12.65 3.85
N LYS A 20 -4.71 -13.02 4.71
CA LYS A 20 -5.35 -14.35 4.68
C LYS A 20 -6.08 -14.59 3.36
N ASP A 21 -6.82 -13.60 2.86
CA ASP A 21 -7.51 -13.67 1.56
C ASP A 21 -6.53 -13.83 0.39
N MET A 22 -5.36 -13.18 0.47
CA MET A 22 -4.31 -13.27 -0.56
C MET A 22 -3.55 -14.61 -0.53
N GLY A 23 -3.78 -15.46 0.49
CA GLY A 23 -3.13 -16.77 0.60
C GLY A 23 -1.63 -16.73 0.92
N PHE A 24 -1.10 -15.57 1.34
CA PHE A 24 0.31 -15.45 1.72
C PHE A 24 0.55 -16.08 3.10
N GLN A 25 1.05 -17.34 3.11
CA GLN A 25 1.37 -18.05 4.36
C GLN A 25 2.73 -17.66 4.99
N TYR A 26 3.70 -17.12 4.22
CA TYR A 26 5.05 -16.83 4.73
C TYR A 26 5.64 -15.49 4.25
N MET A 27 6.38 -14.80 5.13
CA MET A 27 6.99 -13.47 4.93
C MET A 27 8.06 -13.39 3.81
N THR A 28 8.48 -14.51 3.22
CA THR A 28 9.65 -14.55 2.31
C THR A 28 9.47 -13.74 1.02
N GLN A 29 8.26 -13.31 0.67
CA GLN A 29 7.99 -12.43 -0.47
C GLN A 29 7.80 -10.95 -0.11
N MET A 30 7.61 -10.61 1.18
CA MET A 30 7.44 -9.22 1.63
C MET A 30 8.56 -8.86 2.59
N LYS A 31 9.58 -8.17 2.05
CA LYS A 31 10.85 -7.88 2.71
C LYS A 31 10.64 -7.14 4.03
N SER A 32 11.40 -7.60 5.02
CA SER A 32 11.43 -7.17 6.42
C SER A 32 11.34 -5.66 6.64
N ILE A 33 10.57 -5.30 7.67
CA ILE A 33 10.40 -3.95 8.23
C ILE A 33 11.74 -3.21 8.29
N GLY A 34 11.78 -2.04 7.67
CA GLY A 34 12.89 -1.09 7.73
C GLY A 34 12.29 0.31 7.78
N LEU A 35 12.69 1.05 8.81
CA LEU A 35 12.17 2.32 9.27
C LEU A 35 12.89 3.45 8.53
N VAL A 36 12.25 4.20 7.63
CA VAL A 36 12.71 5.56 7.25
C VAL A 36 11.62 6.36 6.53
N ASP A 37 11.58 7.64 6.86
CA ASP A 37 10.88 8.74 6.20
C ASP A 37 11.02 8.72 4.67
N SER A 38 9.89 8.96 3.99
CA SER A 38 9.78 9.53 2.64
C SER A 38 10.41 8.75 1.46
N ILE A 39 9.53 8.31 0.55
CA ILE A 39 9.70 8.20 -0.93
C ILE A 39 10.00 6.83 -1.59
N LEU A 40 10.33 5.73 -0.89
CA LEU A 40 10.57 4.46 -1.62
C LEU A 40 9.89 3.22 -1.02
N CYS A 41 8.55 3.17 -1.10
CA CYS A 41 7.74 2.00 -0.71
C CYS A 41 7.64 0.95 -1.83
N HIS A 42 8.75 0.67 -2.53
CA HIS A 42 8.77 -0.30 -3.63
C HIS A 42 8.59 -1.76 -3.15
N GLU A 43 8.98 -2.05 -1.89
CA GLU A 43 9.07 -3.42 -1.40
C GLU A 43 8.21 -3.71 -0.17
N LYS A 44 7.45 -2.72 0.36
CA LYS A 44 6.75 -2.82 1.66
C LYS A 44 5.35 -2.20 1.69
N PRO A 45 4.42 -2.61 0.80
CA PRO A 45 3.06 -2.06 0.77
C PRO A 45 2.30 -2.25 2.09
N ILE A 46 2.54 -3.36 2.81
CA ILE A 46 1.97 -3.59 4.15
C ILE A 46 2.33 -2.47 5.12
N LEU A 47 3.61 -2.06 5.16
CA LEU A 47 4.05 -1.03 6.10
C LEU A 47 3.37 0.31 5.81
N CYS A 48 3.21 0.63 4.53
CA CYS A 48 2.54 1.84 4.08
C CYS A 48 1.04 1.88 4.50
N VAL A 49 0.35 0.74 4.43
CA VAL A 49 -1.04 0.60 4.92
C VAL A 49 -1.12 0.68 6.45
N GLU A 50 -0.21 0.01 7.16
CA GLU A 50 -0.18 0.03 8.63
C GLU A 50 0.11 1.42 9.20
N LEU A 51 1.02 2.18 8.58
CA LEU A 51 1.28 3.56 8.97
C LEU A 51 0.06 4.45 8.78
N LEU A 52 -0.68 4.28 7.66
CA LEU A 52 -1.92 5.01 7.42
C LEU A 52 -3.04 4.63 8.40
N TYR A 53 -3.11 3.36 8.80
CA TYR A 53 -4.06 2.87 9.79
C TYR A 53 -3.76 3.40 11.20
N ASN A 54 -2.48 3.40 11.59
CA ASN A 54 -2.03 3.89 12.89
C ASN A 54 -2.09 5.43 13.03
N ALA A 55 -2.05 6.17 11.93
CA ALA A 55 -2.10 7.64 11.89
C ALA A 55 -3.52 8.22 11.69
N PRO A 56 -4.56 7.52 12.18
CA PRO A 56 -5.97 7.53 11.72
C PRO A 56 -6.26 8.43 10.51
N PHE A 57 -5.71 8.09 9.35
CA PHE A 57 -5.79 8.96 8.19
C PHE A 57 -7.17 8.89 7.54
N THR A 58 -7.95 9.96 7.61
CA THR A 58 -9.24 10.03 6.91
C THR A 58 -9.03 10.44 5.45
N PRO A 59 -9.92 10.06 4.50
CA PRO A 59 -9.84 10.52 3.11
C PRO A 59 -9.84 12.05 2.92
N ARG A 60 -10.27 12.82 3.94
CA ARG A 60 -10.20 14.29 3.92
C ARG A 60 -8.80 14.85 4.17
N ASN A 61 -7.90 14.04 4.73
CA ASN A 61 -6.54 14.47 5.07
C ASN A 61 -5.63 14.52 3.82
N GLY A 62 -6.13 14.12 2.65
CA GLY A 62 -5.39 14.11 1.40
C GLY A 62 -4.52 12.86 1.24
N THR A 63 -3.37 13.01 0.59
CA THR A 63 -2.42 11.93 0.33
C THR A 63 -1.44 11.79 1.47
N GLY A 64 -1.44 10.63 2.14
CA GLY A 64 -0.56 10.36 3.28
C GLY A 64 0.69 9.56 2.90
N VAL A 65 0.61 8.75 1.83
CA VAL A 65 1.73 7.94 1.33
C VAL A 65 1.82 8.09 -0.17
N ILE A 66 3.04 8.14 -0.71
CA ILE A 66 3.30 8.11 -2.15
C ILE A 66 4.32 7.01 -2.41
N VAL A 67 3.98 6.11 -3.34
CA VAL A 67 4.86 5.04 -3.80
C VAL A 67 5.35 5.34 -5.20
N ILE A 68 6.67 5.53 -5.35
CA ILE A 68 7.28 5.76 -6.66
C ILE A 68 7.90 4.45 -7.15
N CYS A 69 7.45 4.00 -8.32
CA CYS A 69 8.01 2.83 -8.99
C CYS A 69 8.81 3.24 -10.23
N PRO A 70 9.96 2.58 -10.51
CA PRO A 70 10.83 2.93 -11.63
C PRO A 70 10.27 2.51 -12.99
N THR A 71 9.35 1.53 -13.01
CA THR A 71 8.72 1.01 -14.24
C THR A 71 7.20 0.96 -14.11
N ARG A 72 6.51 1.02 -15.25
CA ARG A 72 5.04 1.03 -15.31
C ARG A 72 4.46 -0.31 -14.87
N GLU A 73 5.10 -1.40 -15.29
CA GLU A 73 4.73 -2.77 -14.99
C GLU A 73 4.73 -3.00 -13.48
N LEU A 74 5.74 -2.48 -12.81
CA LEU A 74 5.94 -2.62 -11.38
C LEU A 74 5.00 -1.73 -10.57
N ALA A 75 4.69 -0.52 -11.08
CA ALA A 75 3.63 0.30 -10.51
C ALA A 75 2.27 -0.41 -10.54
N ILE A 76 1.93 -1.05 -11.66
CA ILE A 76 0.68 -1.80 -11.82
C ILE A 76 0.61 -3.00 -10.87
N GLN A 77 1.71 -3.75 -10.74
CA GLN A 77 1.79 -4.89 -9.82
C GLN A 77 1.63 -4.44 -8.36
N THR A 78 2.37 -3.41 -7.94
CA THR A 78 2.28 -2.87 -6.58
C THR A 78 0.89 -2.30 -6.29
N HIS A 79 0.25 -1.66 -7.27
CA HIS A 79 -1.12 -1.16 -7.13
C HIS A 79 -2.14 -2.29 -6.95
N ALA A 80 -2.01 -3.40 -7.69
CA ALA A 80 -2.88 -4.57 -7.50
C ALA A 80 -2.74 -5.14 -6.09
N VAL A 81 -1.50 -5.31 -5.61
CA VAL A 81 -1.22 -5.79 -4.25
C VAL A 81 -1.78 -4.82 -3.19
N ALA A 82 -1.57 -3.52 -3.36
CA ALA A 82 -2.09 -2.51 -2.44
C ALA A 82 -3.62 -2.48 -2.40
N LYS A 83 -4.28 -2.70 -3.55
CA LYS A 83 -5.74 -2.75 -3.65
C LYS A 83 -6.33 -3.91 -2.86
N ASP A 84 -5.69 -5.07 -2.93
CA ASP A 84 -6.11 -6.26 -2.18
C ASP A 84 -5.87 -6.09 -0.67
N LEU A 85 -4.73 -5.49 -0.29
CA LEU A 85 -4.44 -5.16 1.11
C LEU A 85 -5.44 -4.15 1.69
N LEU A 86 -5.89 -3.18 0.90
CA LEU A 86 -6.81 -2.13 1.32
C LEU A 86 -8.29 -2.56 1.30
N LYS A 87 -8.63 -3.81 0.95
CA LYS A 87 -10.01 -4.29 0.84
C LYS A 87 -10.83 -4.14 2.13
N TYR A 88 -10.18 -4.29 3.29
CA TYR A 88 -10.79 -4.17 4.62
C TYR A 88 -10.54 -2.80 5.27
N HIS A 89 -9.96 -1.87 4.51
CA HIS A 89 -9.58 -0.54 4.93
C HIS A 89 -10.48 0.50 4.26
N SER A 90 -10.64 1.68 4.87
CA SER A 90 -11.49 2.76 4.34
C SER A 90 -10.72 3.77 3.47
N GLN A 91 -9.41 3.60 3.39
CA GLN A 91 -8.48 4.45 2.65
C GLN A 91 -8.64 4.24 1.14
N THR A 92 -8.38 5.31 0.38
CA THR A 92 -8.46 5.30 -1.08
C THR A 92 -7.09 5.09 -1.70
N LEU A 93 -7.06 4.43 -2.86
CA LEU A 93 -5.84 4.09 -3.60
C LEU A 93 -5.88 4.71 -5.00
N GLY A 94 -4.78 5.35 -5.39
CA GLY A 94 -4.56 5.89 -6.72
C GLY A 94 -3.48 5.15 -7.49
N LEU A 95 -3.49 5.31 -8.81
CA LEU A 95 -2.39 4.92 -9.69
C LEU A 95 -2.19 6.04 -10.71
N VAL A 96 -0.95 6.53 -10.78
CA VAL A 96 -0.54 7.53 -11.76
C VAL A 96 0.57 6.93 -12.60
N ILE A 97 0.36 6.82 -13.91
CA ILE A 97 1.32 6.23 -14.85
C ILE A 97 1.45 7.05 -16.12
N GLY A 98 2.68 7.17 -16.62
CA GLY A 98 2.95 7.77 -17.92
C GLY A 98 2.16 7.08 -19.03
N GLY A 99 1.64 7.87 -19.98
CA GLY A 99 0.84 7.37 -21.11
C GLY A 99 -0.66 7.25 -20.84
N ALA A 100 -1.14 7.53 -19.62
CA ALA A 100 -2.55 7.67 -19.32
C ALA A 100 -3.06 9.11 -19.56
N ALA A 101 -4.38 9.28 -19.64
CA ALA A 101 -4.99 10.58 -19.83
C ALA A 101 -4.83 11.46 -18.58
N ARG A 102 -3.98 12.49 -18.67
CA ARG A 102 -3.67 13.40 -17.55
C ARG A 102 -4.91 13.99 -16.87
N ARG A 103 -5.95 14.33 -17.63
CA ARG A 103 -7.21 14.87 -17.09
C ARG A 103 -7.90 13.87 -16.17
N GLY A 104 -7.98 12.60 -16.57
CA GLY A 104 -8.61 11.54 -15.78
C GLY A 104 -7.83 11.23 -14.50
N GLU A 105 -6.50 11.26 -14.56
CA GLU A 105 -5.66 11.10 -13.37
C GLU A 105 -5.81 12.30 -12.41
N ALA A 106 -5.79 13.52 -12.93
CA ALA A 106 -5.98 14.74 -12.13
C ALA A 106 -7.35 14.75 -11.44
N GLU A 107 -8.42 14.35 -12.14
CA GLU A 107 -9.75 14.23 -11.54
C GLU A 107 -9.82 13.18 -10.43
N ARG A 108 -9.12 12.05 -10.58
CA ARG A 108 -9.04 11.03 -9.53
C ARG A 108 -8.31 11.54 -8.29
N ILE A 109 -7.19 12.25 -8.49
CA ILE A 109 -6.45 12.88 -7.39
C ILE A 109 -7.30 13.95 -6.70
N ALA A 110 -8.04 14.75 -7.48
CA ALA A 110 -8.94 15.78 -6.95
C ALA A 110 -10.09 15.23 -6.10
N LYS A 111 -10.51 13.97 -6.34
CA LYS A 111 -11.52 13.28 -5.50
C LYS A 111 -10.97 12.85 -4.13
N GLY A 112 -9.66 12.91 -3.93
CA GLY A 112 -8.98 12.48 -2.72
C GLY A 112 -8.43 11.07 -2.87
N VAL A 113 -7.11 10.96 -2.78
CA VAL A 113 -6.35 9.70 -2.81
C VAL A 113 -5.44 9.66 -1.59
N ASN A 114 -5.54 8.60 -0.78
CA ASN A 114 -4.75 8.44 0.45
C ASN A 114 -3.37 7.80 0.19
N LEU A 115 -3.30 6.85 -0.75
CA LEU A 115 -2.10 6.08 -1.12
C LEU A 115 -1.90 6.02 -2.65
#